data_AF-A0AAJ4N6J2-F1
#
_entry.id   AF-A0AAJ4N6J2-F1
#
_cell.length_a   1.000
_cell.length_b   1.000
_cell.length_c   1.000
_cell.angle_alpha   90.00
_cell.angle_beta   90.00
_cell.angle_gamma   90.00
#
_symmetry.space_group_name_H-M   'P 1'
#
loop_
_entity.id
_entity.type
_entity.pdbx_description
1 polymer ?
#
loop_
_entity_poly.entity_id
_entity_poly.type
_entity_poly.pdbx_seq_one_letter_code
_entity_poly.pdbx_strand_id
1 'polypeptide(L)'
;MAGLRNKFEKKVSDSLGSNIEYETIKLPYTTHHNYLPDFIDVENKTIYEAKGLFDQAGRSKMKAVKDQHPDWRIVMIFQNPNRKISKRSITTYAGWCEKNGIEWMTID
;
A
#
# COMPACT_ATOMS: atom_id res chain seq x y z
N MET A 1 -28.30 3.31 7.17
CA MET A 1 -28.13 1.87 7.41
C MET A 1 -27.63 1.24 6.11
N ALA A 2 -26.41 0.71 6.09
CA ALA A 2 -25.99 -0.11 4.94
C ALA A 2 -26.83 -1.38 4.95
N GLY A 3 -27.50 -1.69 3.84
CA GLY A 3 -28.09 -3.01 3.65
C GLY A 3 -26.99 -4.07 3.54
N LEU A 4 -27.31 -5.32 3.85
CA LEU A 4 -26.42 -6.47 3.67
C LEU A 4 -25.90 -6.49 2.22
N ARG A 5 -24.58 -6.57 2.02
CA ARG A 5 -23.93 -6.27 0.74
C ARG A 5 -24.01 -7.41 -0.27
N ASN A 6 -24.24 -8.63 0.20
CA ASN A 6 -24.32 -9.80 -0.67
C ASN A 6 -25.22 -10.91 -0.08
N LYS A 7 -25.53 -11.92 -0.90
CA LYS A 7 -26.38 -13.06 -0.52
C LYS A 7 -25.80 -13.87 0.63
N PHE A 8 -24.48 -13.92 0.76
CA PHE A 8 -23.82 -14.67 1.83
C PHE A 8 -24.00 -13.96 3.17
N GLU A 9 -23.76 -12.65 3.24
CA GLU A 9 -24.03 -11.83 4.43
C GLU A 9 -25.50 -11.88 4.83
N LYS A 10 -26.44 -11.93 3.88
CA LYS A 10 -27.84 -12.17 4.17
C LYS A 10 -28.04 -13.51 4.89
N LYS A 11 -27.51 -14.60 4.35
CA LYS A 11 -27.62 -15.93 4.95
C LYS A 11 -27.01 -15.97 6.36
N VAL A 12 -25.88 -15.29 6.56
CA VAL A 12 -25.22 -15.19 7.86
C VAL A 12 -26.09 -14.41 8.86
N SER A 13 -26.59 -13.24 8.47
CA SER A 13 -27.49 -12.43 9.32
C SER A 13 -28.74 -13.21 9.73
N ASP A 14 -29.37 -13.90 8.77
CA ASP A 14 -30.54 -14.77 9.02
C ASP A 14 -30.22 -15.91 10.01
N SER A 15 -28.95 -16.32 10.13
CA SER A 15 -28.50 -17.45 10.98
C SER A 15 -28.00 -17.03 12.37
N LEU A 16 -27.48 -15.81 12.54
CA LEU A 16 -26.84 -15.37 13.80
C LEU A 16 -27.81 -14.79 14.83
N GLY A 17 -29.10 -14.66 14.49
CA GLY A 17 -30.15 -14.19 15.41
C GLY A 17 -30.32 -12.67 15.47
N SER A 18 -31.32 -12.21 16.21
CA SER A 18 -31.82 -10.82 16.18
C SER A 18 -30.97 -9.78 16.92
N ASN A 19 -29.96 -10.19 17.70
CA ASN A 19 -29.16 -9.31 18.54
C ASN A 19 -27.81 -8.92 17.91
N ILE A 20 -27.65 -9.13 16.60
CA ILE A 20 -26.43 -8.82 15.86
C ILE A 20 -26.62 -7.53 15.08
N GLU A 21 -25.69 -6.61 15.28
CA GLU A 21 -25.63 -5.38 14.52
C GLU A 21 -24.67 -5.53 13.33
N TYR A 22 -25.09 -5.04 12.15
CA TYR A 22 -24.31 -5.11 10.93
C TYR A 22 -23.59 -3.79 10.66
N GLU A 23 -22.24 -3.80 10.71
CA GLU A 23 -21.36 -2.66 10.40
C GLU A 23 -21.68 -1.36 11.17
N THR A 24 -22.13 -1.45 12.43
CA THR A 24 -22.52 -0.29 13.25
C THR A 24 -21.35 0.39 13.94
N ILE A 25 -20.28 -0.34 14.25
CA ILE A 25 -19.09 0.18 14.93
C ILE A 25 -17.83 0.02 14.08
N LYS A 26 -16.89 0.94 14.25
CA LYS A 26 -15.53 0.84 13.70
C LYS A 26 -14.55 0.68 14.85
N LEU A 27 -13.77 -0.40 14.83
CA LEU A 27 -12.71 -0.65 15.81
C LEU A 27 -11.36 -0.23 15.21
N PRO A 28 -10.75 0.88 15.65
CA PRO A 28 -9.43 1.27 15.20
C PRO A 28 -8.36 0.29 15.69
N TYR A 29 -7.35 0.01 14.87
CA TYR A 29 -6.20 -0.82 15.23
C TYR A 29 -4.93 -0.34 14.53
N THR A 30 -3.77 -0.77 15.03
CA THR A 30 -2.45 -0.47 14.48
C THR A 30 -1.66 -1.77 14.33
N THR A 31 -0.85 -1.89 13.28
CA THR A 31 0.05 -3.02 13.07
C THR A 31 1.50 -2.52 13.02
N HIS A 32 2.41 -3.31 13.58
CA HIS A 32 3.85 -3.04 13.54
C HIS A 32 4.53 -3.99 12.55
N HIS A 33 5.39 -3.44 11.71
CA HIS A 33 6.16 -4.18 10.73
C HIS A 33 7.60 -3.67 10.71
N ASN A 34 8.56 -4.57 10.53
CA ASN A 34 9.93 -4.19 10.25
C ASN A 34 10.13 -4.17 8.73
N TYR A 35 10.70 -3.08 8.23
CA TYR A 35 11.07 -2.96 6.82
C TYR A 35 12.56 -3.28 6.67
N LEU A 36 12.86 -4.24 5.81
CA LEU A 36 14.22 -4.52 5.35
C LEU A 36 14.33 -3.97 3.91
N PRO A 37 15.12 -2.91 3.67
CA PRO A 37 15.34 -2.38 2.33
C PRO A 37 16.20 -3.32 1.50
N ASP A 38 16.02 -3.29 0.18
CA ASP A 38 16.86 -4.08 -0.74
C ASP A 38 18.33 -3.59 -0.70
N PHE A 39 18.55 -2.27 -0.68
CA PHE A 39 19.86 -1.64 -0.48
C PHE A 39 19.75 -0.37 0.36
N ILE A 40 20.78 -0.07 1.15
CA ILE A 40 20.79 1.06 2.09
C ILE A 40 22.17 1.70 2.18
N ASP A 41 22.20 3.02 2.02
CA ASP A 41 23.30 3.91 2.36
C ASP A 41 22.96 4.60 3.68
N VAL A 42 23.58 4.14 4.76
CA VAL A 42 23.30 4.61 6.12
C VAL A 42 23.88 6.00 6.36
N GLU A 43 25.02 6.33 5.75
CA GLU A 43 25.69 7.62 5.94
C GLU A 43 24.88 8.75 5.32
N ASN A 44 24.39 8.54 4.10
CA ASN A 44 23.57 9.53 3.38
C ASN A 44 22.06 9.34 3.59
N LYS A 45 21.66 8.44 4.49
CA LYS A 45 20.26 8.08 4.77
C LYS A 45 19.43 7.83 3.51
N THR A 46 19.98 7.07 2.56
CA THR A 46 19.32 6.77 1.29
C THR A 46 19.00 5.28 1.17
N ILE A 47 17.74 4.99 0.85
CA ILE A 47 17.22 3.64 0.61
C ILE A 47 17.00 3.48 -0.89
N TYR A 48 17.42 2.35 -1.43
CA TYR A 48 17.15 1.96 -2.81
C TYR A 48 16.36 0.64 -2.82
N GLU A 49 15.17 0.64 -3.42
CA GLU A 49 14.29 -0.53 -3.46
C GLU A 49 14.06 -0.96 -4.91
N ALA A 50 14.53 -2.16 -5.26
CA ALA A 50 14.39 -2.70 -6.61
C ALA A 50 13.04 -3.42 -6.77
N LYS A 51 12.26 -3.04 -7.79
CA LYS A 51 10.92 -3.61 -8.02
C LYS A 51 10.59 -3.83 -9.49
N GLY A 52 10.25 -5.08 -9.83
CA GLY A 52 9.55 -5.43 -11.07
C GLY A 52 8.02 -5.36 -10.94
N LEU A 53 7.48 -5.83 -9.80
CA LEU A 53 6.07 -5.69 -9.42
C LEU A 53 5.97 -4.71 -8.25
N PHE A 54 5.16 -3.67 -8.43
CA PHE A 54 4.86 -2.70 -7.38
C PHE A 54 3.36 -2.69 -7.08
N ASP A 55 2.96 -3.67 -6.27
CA ASP A 55 1.57 -3.93 -5.92
C ASP A 55 1.03 -2.95 -4.86
N GLN A 56 -0.19 -3.18 -4.39
CA GLN A 56 -0.82 -2.30 -3.40
C GLN A 56 -0.13 -2.35 -2.04
N ALA A 57 0.32 -3.54 -1.62
CA ALA A 57 1.03 -3.71 -0.35
C ALA A 57 2.38 -2.99 -0.37
N GLY A 58 3.16 -3.15 -1.44
CA GLY A 58 4.43 -2.44 -1.64
C GLY A 58 4.27 -0.93 -1.62
N ARG A 59 3.25 -0.40 -2.31
CA ARG A 59 2.95 1.05 -2.30
C ARG A 59 2.56 1.55 -0.90
N SER A 60 1.72 0.81 -0.19
CA SER A 60 1.32 1.17 1.17
C SER A 60 2.51 1.14 2.13
N LYS A 61 3.40 0.15 1.97
CA LYS A 61 4.67 0.03 2.71
C LYS A 61 5.55 1.26 2.48
N MET A 62 5.84 1.61 1.23
CA MET A 62 6.75 2.74 0.92
C MET A 62 6.19 4.07 1.41
N LYS A 63 4.88 4.27 1.32
CA LYS A 63 4.23 5.44 1.91
C LYS A 63 4.39 5.48 3.42
N ALA A 64 4.08 4.38 4.11
CA ALA A 64 4.22 4.30 5.57
C ALA A 64 5.67 4.50 6.04
N VAL A 65 6.65 3.94 5.33
CA VAL A 65 8.08 4.13 5.63
C VAL A 65 8.46 5.59 5.44
N LYS A 66 8.08 6.24 4.34
CA LYS A 66 8.34 7.67 4.12
C LYS A 66 7.70 8.54 5.22
N ASP A 67 6.46 8.26 5.56
CA ASP A 67 5.71 9.05 6.55
C ASP A 67 6.33 8.91 7.96
N GLN A 68 6.88 7.73 8.30
CA GLN A 68 7.49 7.45 9.61
C GLN A 68 8.99 7.77 9.69
N HIS A 69 9.68 7.82 8.55
CA HIS A 69 11.12 8.08 8.44
C HIS A 69 11.40 9.21 7.44
N PRO A 70 10.91 10.44 7.70
CA PRO A 70 11.00 11.55 6.75
C PRO A 70 12.43 12.03 6.50
N ASP A 71 13.39 11.64 7.34
CA ASP A 71 14.82 11.91 7.20
C ASP A 71 15.54 10.94 6.25
N TRP A 72 14.87 9.87 5.81
CA TRP A 72 15.40 8.93 4.84
C TRP A 72 14.89 9.24 3.44
N ARG A 73 15.81 9.33 2.48
CA ARG A 73 15.50 9.42 1.06
C ARG A 73 15.19 8.02 0.53
N ILE A 74 14.06 7.86 -0.16
CA ILE A 74 13.66 6.57 -0.75
C ILE A 74 13.68 6.71 -2.27
N VAL A 75 14.45 5.85 -2.93
CA VAL A 75 14.56 5.77 -4.39
C VAL A 75 14.05 4.40 -4.86
N MET A 76 12.96 4.41 -5.62
CA MET A 76 12.43 3.20 -6.25
C MET A 76 13.17 2.92 -7.56
N ILE A 77 13.76 1.73 -7.70
CA ILE A 77 14.42 1.30 -8.93
C ILE A 77 13.48 0.35 -9.68
N PHE A 78 12.90 0.81 -10.78
CA PHE A 78 11.92 0.03 -11.53
C PHE A 78 12.53 -0.66 -12.75
N GLN A 79 12.13 -1.92 -12.99
CA GLN A 79 12.38 -2.57 -14.27
C GLN A 79 11.57 -1.92 -15.41
N ASN A 80 10.33 -1.51 -15.11
CA ASN A 80 9.49 -0.77 -16.05
C ASN A 80 8.66 0.28 -15.28
N PRO A 81 9.05 1.57 -15.32
CA PRO A 81 8.36 2.63 -14.60
C PRO A 81 6.98 2.96 -15.19
N ASN A 82 6.75 2.63 -16.46
CA ASN A 82 5.49 2.87 -17.18
C ASN A 82 4.42 1.79 -16.90
N ARG A 83 4.76 0.76 -16.13
CA ARG A 83 3.79 -0.26 -15.73
C ARG A 83 2.69 0.37 -14.88
N LYS A 84 1.44 0.06 -15.20
CA LYS A 84 0.27 0.56 -14.45
C LYS A 84 0.15 -0.11 -13.09
N ILE A 85 -0.30 0.64 -12.08
CA ILE A 85 -0.52 0.13 -10.71
C ILE A 85 -1.60 -0.96 -10.61
N SER A 86 -2.49 -1.01 -11.60
CA SER A 86 -3.45 -2.09 -11.80
C SER A 86 -3.92 -2.07 -13.27
N LYS A 87 -4.54 -3.16 -13.73
CA LYS A 87 -5.02 -3.27 -15.13
C LYS A 87 -5.98 -2.13 -15.55
N ARG A 88 -6.76 -1.61 -14.60
CA ARG A 88 -7.77 -0.55 -14.84
C ARG A 88 -7.26 0.86 -14.57
N SER A 89 -6.08 1.02 -13.96
CA SER A 89 -5.55 2.33 -13.62
C SER A 89 -4.84 2.97 -14.81
N ILE A 90 -4.94 4.29 -14.92
CA ILE A 90 -4.07 5.10 -15.79
C ILE A 90 -2.75 5.45 -15.11
N THR A 91 -2.68 5.34 -13.78
CA THR A 91 -1.49 5.68 -12.99
C THR A 91 -0.41 4.62 -13.18
N THR A 92 0.79 5.05 -13.55
CA THR A 92 1.99 4.22 -13.67
C THR A 92 2.72 4.12 -12.33
N TYR A 93 3.75 3.26 -12.24
CA TYR A 93 4.60 3.18 -11.05
C TYR A 93 5.33 4.50 -10.80
N ALA A 94 5.94 5.07 -11.85
CA ALA A 94 6.56 6.40 -11.80
C ALA A 94 5.56 7.49 -11.36
N GLY A 95 4.39 7.55 -12.01
CA GLY A 95 3.37 8.55 -11.68
C GLY A 95 2.81 8.40 -10.26
N TRP A 96 2.81 7.17 -9.72
CA TRP A 96 2.50 6.97 -8.30
C TRP A 96 3.59 7.52 -7.40
N CYS A 97 4.88 7.31 -7.72
CA CYS A 97 6.00 7.83 -6.94
C CYS A 97 6.02 9.37 -6.94
N GLU A 98 5.88 9.99 -8.12
CA GLU A 98 5.79 11.45 -8.29
C GLU A 98 4.67 12.05 -7.42
N LYS A 99 3.47 11.46 -7.48
CA LYS A 99 2.32 11.91 -6.68
C LYS A 99 2.57 11.84 -5.17
N ASN A 100 3.41 10.91 -4.72
CA ASN A 100 3.73 10.72 -3.31
C ASN A 100 5.08 11.32 -2.93
N GLY A 101 5.75 12.04 -3.83
CA GLY A 101 7.08 12.63 -3.61
C GLY A 101 8.15 11.60 -3.27
N ILE A 102 8.10 10.42 -3.87
CA ILE A 102 9.11 9.37 -3.75
C ILE A 102 9.95 9.40 -5.03
N GLU A 103 11.27 9.40 -4.90
CA GLU A 103 12.17 9.37 -6.04
C GLU A 103 12.13 8.02 -6.74
N TRP A 104 12.40 8.00 -8.04
CA TRP A 104 12.48 6.76 -8.80
C TRP A 104 13.50 6.88 -9.93
N MET A 105 14.04 5.74 -10.35
CA MET A 105 14.92 5.63 -11.50
C MET A 105 14.79 4.27 -12.19
N THR A 106 15.40 4.15 -13.36
CA THR A 106 15.67 2.89 -14.07
C THR A 106 17.17 2.67 -14.14
N ILE A 107 17.58 1.42 -14.37
CA ILE A 107 18.96 1.06 -14.70
C ILE A 107 18.90 0.42 -16.08
N ASP A 108 19.82 0.83 -16.95
CA ASP A 108 19.99 0.29 -18.31
C ASP A 108 20.65 -1.09 -18.32
#